data_AF-A0AAU7PRW4-F1
#
_entry.id   AF-A0AAU7PRW4-F1
#
_cell.length_a   1.000
_cell.length_b   1.000
_cell.length_c   1.000
_cell.angle_alpha   90.00
_cell.angle_beta   90.00
_cell.angle_gamma   90.00
#
_symmetry.space_group_name_H-M   'P 1'
#
loop_
_entity.id
_entity.type
_entity.pdbx_description
1 polymer ?
#
loop_
_entity_poly.entity_id
_entity_poly.type
_entity_poly.pdbx_seq_one_letter_code
_entity_poly.pdbx_strand_id
1 'polypeptide(L)'
;MTKQEKLLWTLLAGVLVFLFLLSSTDLIIKEKKTEIYPVSVIIGDTSDDYYVNFRKGVDKAAEEYNVDVSFITLYEKGDADQQIELVQREIGDGASVVVLIPVKPVECVKRMDDMVLNSPAIILGSLPPNDQVKSGISPDYEEEGRLLGQAIAAENSPDIPVWIFTDGLEYGYNREAYDGLVSVLSKSGFSMKLYEKKAEGIFREAIQGMVYPGSQKAVIAAIDVRSLDEAADIISGSTVYGNAVKGLYGIGSTTKLLKELDNGIIKGLVVSDQFDAGYMSIEKSVEAVHGGLQRTQIVLDSYYIQKANMRESKFERILYPID
;
A
#
# COMPACT_ATOMS: atom_id res chain seq x y z
N MET A 1 60.54 47.50 -9.52
CA MET A 1 60.50 46.04 -9.40
C MET A 1 61.78 45.43 -9.94
N THR A 2 62.45 44.61 -9.13
CA THR A 2 63.62 43.84 -9.56
C THR A 2 63.20 42.73 -10.55
N LYS A 3 64.13 42.22 -11.37
CA LYS A 3 63.84 41.11 -12.30
C LYS A 3 63.27 39.87 -11.58
N GLN A 4 63.68 39.66 -10.33
CA GLN A 4 63.21 38.56 -9.47
C GLN A 4 61.75 38.73 -9.04
N GLU A 5 61.32 39.95 -8.69
CA GLU A 5 59.92 40.23 -8.34
C GLU A 5 58.98 40.03 -9.53
N LYS A 6 59.39 40.47 -10.73
CA LYS A 6 58.59 40.25 -11.96
C LYS A 6 58.40 38.76 -12.25
N LEU A 7 59.45 37.96 -12.06
CA LEU A 7 59.41 36.51 -12.24
C LEU A 7 58.45 35.84 -11.24
N LEU A 8 58.49 36.29 -9.98
CA LEU A 8 57.60 35.82 -8.91
C LEU A 8 56.14 36.12 -9.24
N TRP A 9 55.82 37.35 -9.65
CA TRP A 9 54.45 37.74 -10.02
C TRP A 9 53.92 36.97 -11.23
N THR A 10 54.76 36.71 -12.25
CA THR A 10 54.35 35.87 -13.39
C THR A 10 54.12 34.42 -13.01
N LEU A 11 54.91 33.86 -12.10
CA LEU A 11 54.71 32.49 -11.60
C LEU A 11 53.39 32.40 -10.82
N LEU A 12 53.14 33.38 -9.95
CA LEU A 12 51.94 33.44 -9.11
C LEU A 12 50.67 33.60 -9.95
N ALA A 13 50.72 34.43 -11.00
CA ALA A 13 49.65 34.55 -11.99
C ALA A 13 49.43 33.22 -12.75
N GLY A 14 50.49 32.53 -13.14
CA GLY A 14 50.40 31.21 -13.79
C GLY A 14 49.75 30.15 -12.90
N VAL A 15 50.10 30.12 -11.61
CA VAL A 15 49.48 29.23 -10.62
C VAL A 15 48.00 29.56 -10.42
N LEU A 16 47.64 30.84 -10.36
CA LEU A 16 46.24 31.28 -10.26
C LEU A 16 45.40 30.87 -11.47
N VAL A 17 45.94 31.03 -12.69
CA VAL A 17 45.26 30.58 -13.92
C VAL A 17 45.13 29.07 -13.95
N PHE A 18 46.14 28.33 -13.49
CA PHE A 18 46.09 26.88 -13.41
C PHE A 18 45.07 26.39 -12.38
N LEU A 19 45.01 26.99 -11.19
CA LEU A 19 43.99 26.69 -10.18
C LEU A 19 42.59 27.06 -10.67
N PHE A 20 42.45 28.18 -11.39
CA PHE A 20 41.19 28.56 -12.03
C PHE A 20 40.75 27.51 -13.06
N LEU A 21 41.64 27.05 -13.95
CA LEU A 21 41.33 26.02 -14.93
C LEU A 21 40.99 24.68 -14.26
N LEU A 22 41.71 24.30 -13.22
CA LEU A 22 41.44 23.09 -12.44
C LEU A 22 40.10 23.16 -11.69
N SER A 23 39.66 24.36 -11.30
CA SER A 23 38.36 24.61 -10.67
C SER A 23 37.23 24.80 -11.69
N SER A 24 37.51 25.31 -12.89
CA SER A 24 36.53 25.62 -13.93
C SER A 24 36.30 24.47 -14.90
N THR A 25 37.14 23.43 -14.82
CA THR A 25 36.98 22.18 -15.56
C THR A 25 36.71 21.08 -14.54
N ASP A 26 35.91 20.08 -14.90
CA ASP A 26 35.57 18.92 -14.06
C ASP A 26 36.79 17.98 -13.79
N LEU A 27 38.02 18.52 -13.78
CA LEU A 27 39.27 17.80 -13.59
C LEU A 27 39.56 17.46 -12.12
N ILE A 28 39.07 18.26 -11.16
CA ILE A 28 39.26 18.01 -9.71
C ILE A 28 37.96 17.58 -9.02
N ILE A 29 36.84 18.23 -9.31
CA ILE A 29 35.53 17.95 -8.70
C ILE A 29 34.58 17.61 -9.84
N LYS A 30 34.46 16.32 -10.16
CA LYS A 30 33.30 15.83 -10.92
C LYS A 30 32.11 15.92 -9.98
N GLU A 31 31.29 16.95 -10.10
CA GLU A 31 29.94 16.88 -9.53
C GLU A 31 29.28 15.67 -10.17
N LYS A 32 29.04 14.63 -9.36
CA LYS A 32 28.27 13.48 -9.81
C LYS A 32 26.89 14.05 -10.13
N LYS A 33 26.56 14.20 -11.42
CA LYS A 33 25.20 14.60 -11.83
C LYS A 33 24.25 13.68 -11.09
N THR A 34 23.43 14.24 -10.20
CA THR A 34 22.37 13.51 -9.54
C THR A 34 21.45 13.00 -10.64
N GLU A 35 21.50 11.70 -10.92
CA GLU A 35 20.57 11.07 -11.84
C GLU A 35 19.20 11.10 -11.19
N ILE A 36 18.24 11.76 -11.85
CA ILE A 36 16.84 11.78 -11.43
C ILE A 36 16.15 10.62 -12.14
N TYR A 37 15.48 9.76 -11.37
CA TYR A 37 14.78 8.61 -11.91
C TYR A 37 13.27 8.90 -11.96
N PRO A 38 12.64 9.00 -13.14
CA PRO A 38 11.19 9.12 -13.23
C PRO A 38 10.53 7.78 -12.89
N VAL A 39 9.69 7.74 -11.86
CA VAL A 39 8.94 6.56 -11.43
C VAL A 39 7.45 6.89 -11.37
N SER A 40 6.63 6.11 -12.05
CA SER A 40 5.17 6.26 -11.98
C SER A 40 4.58 5.24 -11.04
N VAL A 41 3.83 5.70 -10.04
CA VAL A 41 3.09 4.89 -9.08
C VAL A 41 1.62 4.88 -9.50
N ILE A 42 1.12 3.74 -9.94
CA ILE A 42 -0.25 3.59 -10.46
C ILE A 42 -1.07 2.80 -9.44
N ILE A 43 -2.09 3.45 -8.86
CA ILE A 43 -2.98 2.83 -7.87
C ILE A 43 -4.26 2.30 -8.52
N GLY A 44 -4.88 1.32 -7.88
CA GLY A 44 -6.13 0.69 -8.35
C GLY A 44 -7.40 1.48 -8.06
N ASP A 45 -7.27 2.75 -7.67
CA ASP A 45 -8.36 3.56 -7.13
C ASP A 45 -8.45 4.95 -7.75
N THR A 46 -9.63 5.57 -7.62
CA THR A 46 -9.94 6.88 -8.20
C THR A 46 -9.48 8.06 -7.34
N SER A 47 -8.98 7.79 -6.12
CA SER A 47 -8.38 8.77 -5.20
C SER A 47 -7.30 8.09 -4.34
N ASP A 48 -6.41 8.89 -3.75
CA ASP A 48 -5.32 8.43 -2.88
C ASP A 48 -5.71 8.39 -1.39
N ASP A 49 -7.00 8.57 -1.06
CA ASP A 49 -7.50 8.68 0.32
C ASP A 49 -7.14 7.48 1.21
N TYR A 50 -7.08 6.28 0.62
CA TYR A 50 -6.72 5.04 1.32
C TYR A 50 -5.21 4.74 1.29
N TYR A 51 -4.41 5.54 0.58
CA TYR A 51 -2.97 5.33 0.38
C TYR A 51 -2.11 6.41 1.06
N VAL A 52 -2.66 7.20 1.99
CA VAL A 52 -1.93 8.31 2.62
C VAL A 52 -0.62 7.86 3.27
N ASN A 53 -0.64 6.78 4.07
CA ASN A 53 0.58 6.27 4.72
C ASN A 53 1.56 5.65 3.71
N PHE A 54 1.05 4.96 2.69
CA PHE A 54 1.85 4.46 1.59
C PHE A 54 2.55 5.59 0.84
N ARG A 55 1.82 6.65 0.51
CA ARG A 55 2.34 7.83 -0.17
C ARG A 55 3.41 8.55 0.64
N LYS A 56 3.27 8.64 1.97
CA LYS A 56 4.34 9.15 2.83
C LYS A 56 5.64 8.37 2.69
N GLY A 57 5.55 7.04 2.62
CA GLY A 57 6.72 6.18 2.39
C GLY A 57 7.36 6.43 1.01
N VAL A 58 6.52 6.54 -0.02
CA VAL A 58 6.93 6.89 -1.39
C VAL A 58 7.65 8.25 -1.41
N ASP A 59 7.03 9.29 -0.86
CA ASP A 59 7.57 10.66 -0.86
C ASP A 59 8.90 10.72 -0.08
N LYS A 60 9.00 9.98 1.04
CA LYS A 60 10.24 9.89 1.82
C LYS A 60 11.37 9.25 1.04
N ALA A 61 11.12 8.11 0.41
CA ALA A 61 12.10 7.44 -0.42
C ALA A 61 12.46 8.27 -1.66
N ALA A 62 11.49 8.99 -2.25
CA ALA A 62 11.72 9.84 -3.40
C ALA A 62 12.73 10.96 -3.10
N GLU A 63 12.61 11.58 -1.92
CA GLU A 63 13.58 12.57 -1.44
C GLU A 63 14.98 11.97 -1.26
N GLU A 64 15.08 10.80 -0.61
CA GLU A 64 16.36 10.17 -0.29
C GLU A 64 17.10 9.64 -1.54
N TYR A 65 16.34 9.09 -2.50
CA TYR A 65 16.89 8.46 -3.70
C TYR A 65 16.89 9.35 -4.95
N ASN A 66 16.46 10.62 -4.83
CA ASN A 66 16.34 11.58 -5.94
C ASN A 66 15.45 11.06 -7.08
N VAL A 67 14.28 10.53 -6.73
CA VAL A 67 13.29 10.00 -7.67
C VAL A 67 12.23 11.07 -7.94
N ASP A 68 11.88 11.27 -9.20
CA ASP A 68 10.73 12.08 -9.59
C ASP A 68 9.51 11.17 -9.70
N VAL A 69 8.56 11.32 -8.76
CA VAL A 69 7.43 10.41 -8.64
C VAL A 69 6.16 11.02 -9.22
N SER A 70 5.56 10.31 -10.17
CA SER A 70 4.20 10.59 -10.67
C SER A 70 3.20 9.63 -10.02
N PHE A 71 2.26 10.15 -9.24
CA PHE A 71 1.23 9.34 -8.58
C PHE A 71 -0.08 9.37 -9.39
N ILE A 72 -0.49 8.22 -9.93
CA ILE A 72 -1.54 8.09 -10.94
C ILE A 72 -2.72 7.28 -10.37
N THR A 73 -3.92 7.84 -10.50
CA THR A 73 -5.19 7.21 -10.09
C THR A 73 -5.99 6.74 -11.31
N LEU A 74 -6.96 5.84 -11.09
CA LEU A 74 -7.93 5.45 -12.11
C LEU A 74 -8.98 6.54 -12.33
N TYR A 75 -9.68 6.49 -13.47
CA TYR A 75 -10.87 7.31 -13.71
C TYR A 75 -12.12 6.57 -13.26
N GLU A 76 -12.17 5.26 -13.49
CA GLU A 76 -13.27 4.40 -13.08
C GLU A 76 -12.79 3.33 -12.10
N LYS A 77 -13.57 3.11 -11.05
CA LYS A 77 -13.26 2.11 -10.02
C LYS A 77 -13.34 0.71 -10.63
N GLY A 78 -12.33 -0.11 -10.35
CA GLY A 78 -12.36 -1.52 -10.73
C GLY A 78 -11.96 -1.79 -12.19
N ASP A 79 -11.59 -0.76 -12.95
CA ASP A 79 -11.24 -0.88 -14.36
C ASP A 79 -9.79 -1.35 -14.54
N ALA A 80 -9.64 -2.67 -14.72
CA ALA A 80 -8.36 -3.31 -14.96
C ALA A 80 -7.79 -3.04 -16.36
N ASP A 81 -8.65 -2.77 -17.36
CA ASP A 81 -8.20 -2.44 -18.72
C ASP A 81 -7.58 -1.05 -18.73
N GLN A 82 -8.28 -0.07 -18.16
CA GLN A 82 -7.76 1.27 -17.94
C GLN A 82 -6.42 1.23 -17.19
N GLN A 83 -6.31 0.44 -16.11
CA GLN A 83 -5.10 0.41 -15.32
C GLN A 83 -3.87 -0.01 -16.15
N ILE A 84 -4.05 -0.96 -17.07
CA ILE A 84 -2.99 -1.42 -17.97
C ILE A 84 -2.68 -0.38 -19.06
N GLU A 85 -3.68 0.33 -19.59
CA GLU A 85 -3.45 1.45 -20.51
C GLU A 85 -2.61 2.56 -19.85
N LEU A 86 -2.85 2.85 -18.57
CA LEU A 86 -2.05 3.80 -17.79
C LEU A 86 -0.60 3.32 -17.67
N VAL A 87 -0.37 2.03 -17.38
CA VAL A 87 0.99 1.46 -17.34
C VAL A 87 1.74 1.71 -18.65
N GLN A 88 1.10 1.44 -19.80
CA GLN A 88 1.72 1.66 -21.11
C GLN A 88 2.01 3.13 -21.38
N ARG A 89 1.06 4.00 -21.04
CA ARG A 89 1.18 5.45 -21.21
C ARG A 89 2.36 5.98 -20.41
N GLU A 90 2.45 5.66 -19.12
CA GLU A 90 3.52 6.16 -18.24
C GLU A 90 4.91 5.69 -18.72
N ILE A 91 5.02 4.43 -19.19
CA ILE A 91 6.26 3.93 -19.79
C ILE A 91 6.59 4.69 -21.09
N GLY A 92 5.58 4.96 -21.93
CA GLY A 92 5.72 5.73 -23.15
C GLY A 92 6.13 7.19 -22.91
N ASP A 93 5.68 7.77 -21.80
CA ASP A 93 5.98 9.14 -21.36
C ASP A 93 7.35 9.25 -20.65
N GLY A 94 8.07 8.13 -20.48
CA GLY A 94 9.45 8.09 -20.03
C GLY A 94 9.67 7.57 -18.62
N ALA A 95 8.68 6.95 -17.97
CA ALA A 95 8.86 6.30 -16.68
C ALA A 95 9.94 5.21 -16.77
N SER A 96 10.98 5.33 -15.95
CA SER A 96 12.08 4.37 -15.87
C SER A 96 11.65 3.09 -15.14
N VAL A 97 10.69 3.20 -14.22
CA VAL A 97 10.03 2.07 -13.54
C VAL A 97 8.57 2.43 -13.31
N VAL A 98 7.70 1.43 -13.36
CA VAL A 98 6.32 1.56 -12.90
C VAL A 98 6.13 0.76 -11.61
N VAL A 99 5.62 1.41 -10.58
CA VAL A 99 5.10 0.76 -9.37
C VAL A 99 3.59 0.60 -9.57
N LEU A 100 3.09 -0.63 -9.50
CA LEU A 100 1.69 -0.94 -9.78
C LEU A 100 1.03 -1.60 -8.56
N ILE A 101 -0.07 -1.02 -8.09
CA ILE A 101 -1.00 -1.63 -7.14
C ILE A 101 -2.19 -2.18 -7.95
N PRO A 102 -2.21 -3.49 -8.26
CA PRO A 102 -3.19 -4.06 -9.17
C PRO A 102 -4.62 -3.99 -8.59
N VAL A 103 -5.55 -3.47 -9.39
CA VAL A 103 -6.97 -3.43 -9.01
C VAL A 103 -7.57 -4.84 -8.95
N LYS A 104 -7.19 -5.70 -9.91
CA LYS A 104 -7.55 -7.13 -9.98
C LYS A 104 -6.29 -7.94 -10.32
N PRO A 105 -5.57 -8.51 -9.33
CA PRO A 105 -4.26 -9.12 -9.55
C PRO A 105 -4.24 -10.21 -10.63
N VAL A 106 -5.18 -11.16 -10.59
CA VAL A 106 -5.24 -12.26 -11.57
C VAL A 106 -5.41 -11.74 -13.00
N GLU A 107 -6.22 -10.72 -13.17
CA GLU A 107 -6.51 -10.06 -14.44
C GLU A 107 -5.34 -9.20 -14.92
N CYS A 108 -4.66 -8.53 -14.00
CA CYS A 108 -3.46 -7.73 -14.24
C CYS A 108 -2.32 -8.62 -14.76
N VAL A 109 -2.02 -9.74 -14.09
CA VAL A 109 -0.95 -10.66 -14.51
C VAL A 109 -1.18 -11.19 -15.91
N LYS A 110 -2.41 -11.63 -16.22
CA LYS A 110 -2.77 -12.12 -17.56
C LYS A 110 -2.51 -11.07 -18.63
N ARG A 111 -2.88 -9.81 -18.39
CA ARG A 111 -2.67 -8.72 -19.34
C ARG A 111 -1.18 -8.39 -19.49
N MET A 112 -0.42 -8.41 -18.39
CA MET A 112 1.03 -8.16 -18.42
C MET A 112 1.83 -9.25 -19.15
N ASP A 113 1.36 -10.50 -19.17
CA ASP A 113 2.01 -11.59 -19.92
C ASP A 113 1.96 -11.37 -21.44
N ASP A 114 0.93 -10.70 -21.94
CA ASP A 114 0.78 -10.35 -23.35
C ASP A 114 1.53 -9.06 -23.75
N MET A 115 2.20 -8.41 -22.79
CA MET A 115 2.85 -7.10 -22.97
C MET A 115 4.37 -7.18 -22.98
N VAL A 116 4.97 -6.36 -23.85
CA VAL A 116 6.40 -6.07 -23.79
C VAL A 116 6.58 -4.71 -23.12
N LEU A 117 6.92 -4.70 -21.83
CA LEU A 117 7.26 -3.47 -21.11
C LEU A 117 8.73 -3.14 -21.39
N ASN A 118 8.96 -1.90 -21.84
CA ASN A 118 10.31 -1.37 -22.06
C ASN A 118 10.99 -0.91 -20.76
N SER A 119 10.22 -0.83 -19.67
CA SER A 119 10.67 -0.49 -18.32
C SER A 119 10.32 -1.62 -17.35
N PRO A 120 11.14 -1.90 -16.33
CA PRO A 120 10.79 -2.83 -15.26
C PRO A 120 9.56 -2.36 -14.48
N ALA A 121 8.88 -3.31 -13.83
CA ALA A 121 7.76 -3.05 -12.94
C ALA A 121 8.02 -3.57 -11.52
N ILE A 122 7.47 -2.88 -10.52
CA ILE A 122 7.35 -3.32 -9.13
C ILE A 122 5.85 -3.48 -8.84
N ILE A 123 5.47 -4.58 -8.21
CA ILE A 123 4.07 -4.87 -7.86
C ILE A 123 3.89 -4.75 -6.35
N LEU A 124 2.86 -4.04 -5.92
CA LEU A 124 2.39 -4.09 -4.54
C LEU A 124 1.39 -5.24 -4.43
N GLY A 125 1.91 -6.39 -4.01
CA GLY A 125 1.23 -7.67 -4.13
C GLY A 125 2.18 -8.84 -4.34
N SER A 126 1.59 -10.01 -4.53
CA SER A 126 2.31 -11.23 -4.88
C SER A 126 3.05 -11.07 -6.22
N LEU A 127 4.35 -11.38 -6.22
CA LEU A 127 5.21 -11.35 -7.40
C LEU A 127 4.69 -12.35 -8.45
N PRO A 128 4.24 -11.88 -9.62
CA PRO A 128 3.79 -12.78 -10.67
C PRO A 128 4.95 -13.49 -11.35
N PRO A 129 4.71 -14.62 -12.06
CA PRO A 129 5.72 -15.32 -12.84
C PRO A 129 6.08 -14.59 -14.16
N ASN A 130 6.23 -13.27 -14.11
CA ASN A 130 6.56 -12.39 -15.22
C ASN A 130 7.94 -11.74 -14.98
N ASP A 131 8.88 -11.90 -15.91
CA ASP A 131 10.28 -11.46 -15.76
C ASP A 131 10.48 -9.94 -15.83
N GLN A 132 9.50 -9.21 -16.37
CA GLN A 132 9.51 -7.75 -16.39
C GLN A 132 9.15 -7.18 -15.00
N VAL A 133 8.46 -7.97 -14.17
CA VAL A 133 8.21 -7.62 -12.77
C VAL A 133 9.40 -8.05 -11.91
N LYS A 134 10.09 -7.06 -11.33
CA LYS A 134 11.33 -7.26 -10.57
C LYS A 134 11.09 -7.48 -9.09
N SER A 135 10.02 -6.96 -8.51
CA SER A 135 9.70 -7.23 -7.12
C SER A 135 8.20 -7.24 -6.85
N GLY A 136 7.79 -8.11 -5.94
CA GLY A 136 6.48 -8.08 -5.28
C GLY A 136 6.67 -7.65 -3.83
N ILE A 137 5.88 -6.69 -3.35
CA ILE A 137 5.92 -6.19 -1.97
C ILE A 137 4.51 -6.30 -1.40
N SER A 138 4.31 -7.14 -0.40
CA SER A 138 2.98 -7.29 0.21
C SER A 138 3.08 -7.92 1.59
N PRO A 139 2.06 -7.76 2.45
CA PRO A 139 1.85 -8.72 3.53
C PRO A 139 1.50 -10.11 2.97
N ASP A 140 1.46 -11.10 3.85
CA ASP A 140 0.79 -12.37 3.59
C ASP A 140 -0.71 -12.19 3.85
N TYR A 141 -1.49 -11.96 2.78
CA TYR A 141 -2.92 -11.70 2.88
C TYR A 141 -3.71 -12.89 3.45
N GLU A 142 -3.28 -14.13 3.21
CA GLU A 142 -3.92 -15.30 3.82
C GLU A 142 -3.69 -15.29 5.34
N GLU A 143 -2.47 -14.97 5.78
CA GLU A 143 -2.18 -14.83 7.20
C GLU A 143 -2.90 -13.63 7.83
N GLU A 144 -3.08 -12.51 7.13
CA GLU A 144 -3.94 -11.40 7.61
C GLU A 144 -5.38 -11.87 7.87
N GLY A 145 -5.93 -12.65 6.93
CA GLY A 145 -7.23 -13.31 7.11
C GLY A 145 -7.26 -14.25 8.32
N ARG A 146 -6.20 -15.05 8.51
CA ARG A 146 -6.08 -15.97 9.65
C ARG A 146 -5.97 -15.24 10.98
N LEU A 147 -5.17 -14.18 11.07
CA LEU A 147 -5.05 -13.32 12.26
C LEU A 147 -6.42 -12.74 12.64
N LEU A 148 -7.16 -12.22 11.66
CA LEU A 148 -8.50 -11.70 11.86
C LEU A 148 -9.47 -12.79 12.37
N GLY A 149 -9.43 -13.98 11.77
CA GLY A 149 -10.26 -15.11 12.18
C GLY A 149 -9.92 -15.64 13.57
N GLN A 150 -8.65 -15.67 13.94
CA GLN A 150 -8.19 -16.08 15.27
C GLN A 150 -8.70 -15.11 16.33
N ALA A 151 -8.60 -13.80 16.09
CA ALA A 151 -9.11 -12.79 17.00
C ALA A 151 -10.64 -12.91 17.18
N ILE A 152 -11.39 -13.02 16.08
CA ILE A 152 -12.85 -13.20 16.15
C ILE A 152 -13.22 -14.45 16.95
N ALA A 153 -12.54 -15.57 16.70
CA ALA A 153 -12.81 -16.83 17.39
C ALA A 153 -12.43 -16.79 18.89
N ALA A 154 -11.42 -16.01 19.26
CA ALA A 154 -11.01 -15.86 20.66
C ALA A 154 -11.98 -14.97 21.46
N GLU A 155 -12.62 -14.01 20.81
CA GLU A 155 -13.43 -12.98 21.47
C GLU A 155 -14.95 -13.23 21.40
N ASN A 156 -15.40 -14.19 20.59
CA ASN A 156 -16.82 -14.43 20.33
C ASN A 156 -17.19 -15.92 20.42
N SER A 157 -18.47 -16.20 20.63
CA SER A 157 -19.02 -17.57 20.60
C SER A 157 -19.46 -17.95 19.18
N PRO A 158 -19.23 -19.21 18.73
CA PRO A 158 -19.75 -19.74 17.46
C PRO A 158 -21.28 -19.69 17.31
N ASP A 159 -22.03 -19.50 18.39
CA ASP A 159 -23.49 -19.31 18.35
C ASP A 159 -23.92 -18.05 17.60
N ILE A 160 -22.99 -17.10 17.42
CA ILE A 160 -23.22 -15.83 16.72
C ILE A 160 -22.55 -15.93 15.34
N PRO A 161 -23.29 -15.76 14.23
CA PRO A 161 -22.71 -15.86 12.91
C PRO A 161 -21.73 -14.70 12.63
N VAL A 162 -20.75 -14.97 11.77
CA VAL A 162 -19.85 -13.95 11.24
C VAL A 162 -20.32 -13.54 9.84
N TRP A 163 -20.53 -12.25 9.64
CA TRP A 163 -20.84 -11.68 8.34
C TRP A 163 -19.58 -11.05 7.77
N ILE A 164 -19.16 -11.54 6.62
CA ILE A 164 -17.90 -11.13 5.97
C ILE A 164 -18.24 -10.11 4.90
N PHE A 165 -17.70 -8.90 5.03
CA PHE A 165 -17.93 -7.79 4.11
C PHE A 165 -16.69 -7.56 3.25
N THR A 166 -16.89 -7.42 1.95
CA THR A 166 -15.80 -7.11 1.01
C THR A 166 -16.31 -6.30 -0.19
N ASP A 167 -15.43 -5.48 -0.76
CA ASP A 167 -15.69 -4.73 -1.99
C ASP A 167 -15.81 -5.68 -3.20
N GLY A 168 -15.28 -6.91 -3.05
CA GLY A 168 -15.40 -8.01 -4.00
C GLY A 168 -14.17 -8.92 -3.92
N LEU A 169 -14.36 -10.24 -4.07
CA LEU A 169 -13.25 -11.21 -3.97
C LEU A 169 -12.28 -11.18 -5.15
N GLU A 170 -12.58 -10.42 -6.19
CA GLU A 170 -11.70 -10.23 -7.36
C GLU A 170 -10.81 -8.99 -7.24
N TYR A 171 -11.12 -8.10 -6.30
CA TYR A 171 -10.36 -6.86 -6.08
C TYR A 171 -9.22 -7.08 -5.10
N GLY A 172 -8.06 -6.51 -5.42
CA GLY A 172 -6.83 -6.69 -4.64
C GLY A 172 -6.61 -8.17 -4.30
N TYR A 173 -6.21 -8.43 -3.06
CA TYR A 173 -5.97 -9.78 -2.54
C TYR A 173 -7.05 -10.21 -1.53
N ASN A 174 -8.29 -9.77 -1.76
CA ASN A 174 -9.42 -10.04 -0.87
C ASN A 174 -9.76 -11.53 -0.81
N ARG A 175 -9.47 -12.29 -1.86
CA ARG A 175 -9.70 -13.75 -1.89
C ARG A 175 -8.80 -14.46 -0.90
N GLU A 176 -7.52 -14.12 -0.87
CA GLU A 176 -6.54 -14.70 0.04
C GLU A 176 -6.91 -14.39 1.50
N ALA A 177 -7.26 -13.13 1.80
CA ALA A 177 -7.76 -12.75 3.12
C ALA A 177 -9.05 -13.49 3.51
N TYR A 178 -9.98 -13.65 2.56
CA TYR A 178 -11.21 -14.43 2.77
C TYR A 178 -10.91 -15.90 3.08
N ASP A 179 -10.05 -16.54 2.30
CA ASP A 179 -9.69 -17.96 2.47
C ASP A 179 -9.00 -18.20 3.82
N GLY A 180 -8.08 -17.31 4.21
CA GLY A 180 -7.42 -17.32 5.51
C GLY A 180 -8.43 -17.20 6.67
N LEU A 181 -9.34 -16.24 6.59
CA LEU A 181 -10.39 -16.00 7.59
C LEU A 181 -11.32 -17.21 7.72
N VAL A 182 -11.84 -17.71 6.60
CA VAL A 182 -12.74 -18.87 6.53
C VAL A 182 -12.07 -20.12 7.07
N SER A 183 -10.78 -20.32 6.79
CA SER A 183 -10.03 -21.49 7.26
C SER A 183 -10.01 -21.62 8.79
N VAL A 184 -9.96 -20.48 9.50
CA VAL A 184 -9.95 -20.44 10.97
C VAL A 184 -11.37 -20.55 11.51
N LEU A 185 -12.28 -19.72 11.01
CA LEU A 185 -13.65 -19.66 11.50
C LEU A 185 -14.41 -20.98 11.30
N SER A 186 -14.20 -21.67 10.17
CA SER A 186 -14.80 -22.98 9.91
C SER A 186 -14.33 -24.02 10.94
N LYS A 187 -13.03 -24.04 11.26
CA LYS A 187 -12.46 -24.97 12.27
C LYS A 187 -12.97 -24.66 13.68
N SER A 188 -13.25 -23.39 13.96
CA SER A 188 -13.82 -22.93 15.22
C SER A 188 -15.36 -23.05 15.29
N GLY A 189 -16.01 -23.58 14.24
CA GLY A 189 -17.46 -23.88 14.24
C GLY A 189 -18.38 -22.69 13.96
N PHE A 190 -17.86 -21.56 13.50
CA PHE A 190 -18.68 -20.40 13.17
C PHE A 190 -19.46 -20.61 11.88
N SER A 191 -20.73 -20.19 11.88
CA SER A 191 -21.48 -19.98 10.64
C SER A 191 -21.09 -18.65 10.02
N MET A 192 -20.87 -18.62 8.71
CA MET A 192 -20.42 -17.43 7.99
C MET A 192 -21.35 -17.08 6.83
N LYS A 193 -21.44 -15.79 6.53
CA LYS A 193 -22.14 -15.30 5.32
C LYS A 193 -21.33 -14.18 4.67
N LEU A 194 -21.00 -14.36 3.39
CA LEU A 194 -20.29 -13.37 2.58
C LEU A 194 -21.26 -12.35 1.97
N TYR A 195 -20.85 -11.08 2.02
CA TYR A 195 -21.49 -9.96 1.35
C TYR A 195 -20.42 -9.24 0.52
N GLU A 196 -20.54 -9.34 -0.80
CA GLU A 196 -19.72 -8.58 -1.75
C GLU A 196 -20.46 -7.31 -2.18
N LYS A 197 -19.78 -6.16 -2.26
CA LYS A 197 -20.35 -4.88 -2.67
C LYS A 197 -20.58 -4.80 -4.19
N LYS A 198 -21.54 -5.60 -4.69
CA LYS A 198 -21.95 -5.59 -6.12
C LYS A 198 -22.81 -4.38 -6.50
N ALA A 199 -23.35 -3.68 -5.51
CA ALA A 199 -24.14 -2.47 -5.66
C ALA A 199 -24.00 -1.61 -4.39
N GLU A 200 -24.34 -0.33 -4.49
CA GLU A 200 -24.41 0.56 -3.33
C GLU A 200 -25.48 0.09 -2.34
N GLY A 201 -25.19 0.24 -1.04
CA GLY A 201 -26.15 -0.05 0.03
C GLY A 201 -26.21 -1.50 0.52
N ILE A 202 -25.51 -2.46 -0.11
CA ILE A 202 -25.54 -3.89 0.29
C ILE A 202 -25.23 -4.09 1.79
N PHE A 203 -24.19 -3.42 2.30
CA PHE A 203 -23.82 -3.51 3.72
C PHE A 203 -24.87 -2.88 4.63
N ARG A 204 -25.45 -1.76 4.20
CA ARG A 204 -26.52 -1.07 4.93
C ARG A 204 -27.77 -1.92 5.01
N GLU A 205 -28.21 -2.51 3.91
CA GLU A 205 -29.37 -3.40 3.85
C GLU A 205 -29.15 -4.64 4.72
N ALA A 206 -27.95 -5.22 4.68
CA ALA A 206 -27.57 -6.33 5.56
C ALA A 206 -27.72 -5.93 7.03
N ILE A 207 -27.06 -4.84 7.46
CA ILE A 207 -27.11 -4.36 8.85
C ILE A 207 -28.54 -3.99 9.26
N GLN A 208 -29.31 -3.35 8.38
CA GLN A 208 -30.72 -3.03 8.63
C GLN A 208 -31.57 -4.27 8.83
N GLY A 209 -31.36 -5.31 8.00
CA GLY A 209 -32.06 -6.59 8.10
C GLY A 209 -31.82 -7.34 9.42
N MET A 210 -30.68 -7.09 10.09
CA MET A 210 -30.43 -7.63 11.44
C MET A 210 -31.41 -7.06 12.48
N VAL A 211 -31.82 -5.81 12.28
CA VAL A 211 -32.61 -5.01 13.24
C VAL A 211 -34.10 -4.97 12.88
N TYR A 212 -34.43 -4.98 11.58
CA TYR A 212 -35.81 -4.82 11.10
C TYR A 212 -36.10 -5.80 9.96
N PRO A 213 -37.09 -6.71 10.08
CA PRO A 213 -37.88 -7.08 11.27
C PRO A 213 -37.12 -8.04 12.22
N GLY A 214 -35.83 -8.27 11.97
CA GLY A 214 -35.01 -9.25 12.68
C GLY A 214 -34.68 -8.88 14.13
N SER A 215 -34.24 -9.88 14.90
CA SER A 215 -33.51 -9.71 16.15
C SER A 215 -32.21 -10.50 16.09
N GLN A 216 -31.59 -10.52 14.91
CA GLN A 216 -30.37 -11.27 14.67
C GLN A 216 -29.18 -10.45 15.14
N LYS A 217 -28.19 -11.14 15.72
CA LYS A 217 -26.91 -10.56 16.08
C LYS A 217 -25.85 -11.21 15.21
N ALA A 218 -24.86 -10.43 14.81
CA ALA A 218 -23.72 -10.93 14.05
C ALA A 218 -22.43 -10.23 14.51
N VAL A 219 -21.32 -10.93 14.32
CA VAL A 219 -20.01 -10.30 14.25
C VAL A 219 -19.77 -9.90 12.80
N ILE A 220 -19.23 -8.71 12.54
CA ILE A 220 -18.87 -8.28 11.20
C ILE A 220 -17.35 -8.34 11.04
N ALA A 221 -16.89 -8.99 9.98
CA ALA A 221 -15.51 -9.05 9.55
C ALA A 221 -15.39 -8.36 8.19
N ALA A 222 -14.79 -7.18 8.12
CA ALA A 222 -14.54 -6.49 6.86
C ALA A 222 -13.10 -6.73 6.41
N ILE A 223 -12.92 -7.43 5.29
CA ILE A 223 -11.60 -7.94 4.86
C ILE A 223 -10.83 -6.99 3.93
N ASP A 224 -11.35 -5.78 3.72
CA ASP A 224 -10.66 -4.70 3.02
C ASP A 224 -11.00 -3.34 3.63
N VAL A 225 -10.12 -2.36 3.39
CA VAL A 225 -10.15 -1.02 3.97
C VAL A 225 -11.48 -0.31 3.69
N ARG A 226 -12.01 -0.43 2.47
CA ARG A 226 -13.23 0.25 2.01
C ARG A 226 -14.47 -0.29 2.68
N SER A 227 -14.57 -1.62 2.72
CA SER A 227 -15.70 -2.31 3.34
C SER A 227 -15.73 -2.05 4.84
N LEU A 228 -14.56 -1.98 5.47
CA LEU A 228 -14.43 -1.66 6.87
C LEU A 228 -14.84 -0.22 7.14
N ASP A 229 -14.41 0.72 6.29
CA ASP A 229 -14.76 2.13 6.42
C ASP A 229 -16.28 2.36 6.30
N GLU A 230 -16.89 1.76 5.26
CA GLU A 230 -18.35 1.83 5.08
C GLU A 230 -19.11 1.16 6.23
N ALA A 231 -18.65 -0.01 6.70
CA ALA A 231 -19.27 -0.69 7.83
C ALA A 231 -19.21 0.16 9.11
N ALA A 232 -18.06 0.80 9.38
CA ALA A 232 -17.88 1.68 10.52
C ALA A 232 -18.79 2.91 10.44
N ASP A 233 -18.94 3.53 9.26
CA ASP A 233 -19.86 4.65 9.04
C ASP A 233 -21.32 4.26 9.24
N ILE A 234 -21.73 3.08 8.76
CA ILE A 234 -23.10 2.59 8.97
C ILE A 234 -23.36 2.37 10.47
N ILE A 235 -22.45 1.68 11.17
CA ILE A 235 -22.64 1.32 12.58
C ILE A 235 -22.60 2.56 13.49
N SER A 236 -21.65 3.47 13.28
CA SER A 236 -21.52 4.70 14.05
C SER A 236 -22.71 5.65 13.85
N GLY A 237 -23.37 5.57 12.69
CA GLY A 237 -24.56 6.37 12.37
C GLY A 237 -25.83 5.99 13.14
N SER A 238 -25.87 4.87 13.87
CA SER A 238 -27.05 4.47 14.65
C SER A 238 -26.70 3.56 15.83
N THR A 239 -27.09 3.98 17.03
CA THR A 239 -26.94 3.17 18.26
C THR A 239 -27.71 1.84 18.18
N VAL A 240 -28.78 1.77 17.38
CA VAL A 240 -29.54 0.53 17.16
C VAL A 240 -28.71 -0.49 16.37
N TYR A 241 -27.98 -0.04 15.35
CA TYR A 241 -27.07 -0.91 14.60
C TYR A 241 -25.89 -1.35 15.47
N GLY A 242 -25.32 -0.44 16.26
CA GLY A 242 -24.26 -0.76 17.22
C GLY A 242 -24.65 -1.81 18.27
N ASN A 243 -25.93 -1.92 18.63
CA ASN A 243 -26.41 -2.95 19.57
C ASN A 243 -26.61 -4.33 18.91
N ALA A 244 -26.89 -4.36 17.60
CA ALA A 244 -27.07 -5.60 16.85
C ALA A 244 -25.74 -6.22 16.40
N VAL A 245 -24.77 -5.37 16.06
CA VAL A 245 -23.41 -5.79 15.72
C VAL A 245 -22.61 -6.07 16.99
N LYS A 246 -22.22 -7.32 17.21
CA LYS A 246 -21.52 -7.75 18.43
C LYS A 246 -20.05 -7.36 18.46
N GLY A 247 -19.48 -7.13 17.28
CA GLY A 247 -18.16 -6.55 17.09
C GLY A 247 -17.92 -6.32 15.60
N LEU A 248 -17.26 -5.23 15.26
CA LEU A 248 -16.72 -4.96 13.94
C LEU A 248 -15.20 -5.18 14.00
N TYR A 249 -14.69 -6.07 13.16
CA TYR A 249 -13.26 -6.33 13.01
C TYR A 249 -12.90 -6.17 11.53
N GLY A 250 -11.66 -5.83 11.22
CA GLY A 250 -11.26 -5.83 9.82
C GLY A 250 -9.79 -5.61 9.53
N ILE A 251 -9.47 -5.45 8.26
CA ILE A 251 -8.11 -5.26 7.74
C ILE A 251 -7.98 -3.80 7.27
N GLY A 252 -6.96 -3.10 7.77
CA GLY A 252 -6.66 -1.72 7.37
C GLY A 252 -6.17 -0.84 8.52
N SER A 253 -5.41 0.21 8.17
CA SER A 253 -4.72 1.08 9.13
C SER A 253 -4.83 2.57 8.82
N THR A 254 -5.85 3.00 8.08
CA THR A 254 -6.03 4.44 7.77
C THR A 254 -6.33 5.23 9.04
N THR A 255 -6.00 6.53 9.04
CA THR A 255 -6.26 7.42 10.18
C THR A 255 -7.73 7.39 10.62
N LYS A 256 -8.68 7.28 9.69
CA LYS A 256 -10.11 7.16 9.98
C LYS A 256 -10.41 5.84 10.70
N LEU A 257 -9.91 4.71 10.20
CA LEU A 257 -10.10 3.40 10.84
C LEU A 257 -9.48 3.33 12.23
N LEU A 258 -8.28 3.89 12.41
CA LEU A 258 -7.62 3.98 13.71
C LEU A 258 -8.43 4.83 14.70
N LYS A 259 -9.04 5.92 14.23
CA LYS A 259 -9.95 6.72 15.05
C LYS A 259 -11.19 5.92 15.46
N GLU A 260 -11.77 5.13 14.56
CA GLU A 260 -12.92 4.27 14.87
C GLU A 260 -12.59 3.10 15.81
N LEU A 261 -11.34 2.61 15.78
CA LEU A 261 -10.80 1.71 16.79
C LEU A 261 -10.69 2.39 18.16
N ASP A 262 -10.20 3.63 18.23
CA ASP A 262 -10.15 4.39 19.48
C ASP A 262 -11.56 4.74 20.00
N ASN A 263 -12.51 5.06 19.12
CA ASN A 263 -13.91 5.27 19.50
C ASN A 263 -14.61 3.99 19.98
N GLY A 264 -14.04 2.81 19.70
CA GLY A 264 -14.57 1.50 20.06
C GLY A 264 -15.71 1.00 19.15
N ILE A 265 -15.91 1.66 18.00
CA ILE A 265 -16.78 1.19 16.92
C ILE A 265 -16.16 -0.05 16.29
N ILE A 266 -14.87 0.02 15.96
CA ILE A 266 -14.07 -1.13 15.56
C ILE A 266 -13.46 -1.75 16.83
N LYS A 267 -13.52 -3.08 16.94
CA LYS A 267 -13.00 -3.85 18.09
C LYS A 267 -11.53 -4.23 17.92
N GLY A 268 -11.13 -4.57 16.71
CA GLY A 268 -9.74 -4.85 16.39
C GLY A 268 -9.47 -4.78 14.89
N LEU A 269 -8.21 -4.54 14.58
CA LEU A 269 -7.70 -4.36 13.22
C LEU A 269 -6.55 -5.32 12.98
N VAL A 270 -6.48 -5.91 11.80
CA VAL A 270 -5.22 -6.41 11.27
C VAL A 270 -4.58 -5.30 10.45
N VAL A 271 -3.33 -5.00 10.77
CA VAL A 271 -2.56 -3.90 10.17
C VAL A 271 -1.23 -4.41 9.65
N SER A 272 -0.79 -3.84 8.54
CA SER A 272 0.54 -4.01 7.96
C SER A 272 1.17 -2.65 7.69
N ASP A 273 2.49 -2.62 7.55
CA ASP A 273 3.25 -1.37 7.38
C ASP A 273 3.15 -0.83 5.95
N GLN A 274 2.19 0.06 5.74
CA GLN A 274 1.99 0.72 4.45
C GLN A 274 3.11 1.72 4.13
N PHE A 275 3.71 2.34 5.15
CA PHE A 275 4.81 3.27 4.94
C PHE A 275 6.02 2.54 4.37
N ASP A 276 6.41 1.43 5.00
CA ASP A 276 7.50 0.59 4.49
C ASP A 276 7.17 0.03 3.10
N ALA A 277 5.91 -0.37 2.84
CA ALA A 277 5.49 -0.79 1.50
C ALA A 277 5.76 0.29 0.44
N GLY A 278 5.42 1.55 0.74
CA GLY A 278 5.67 2.70 -0.12
C GLY A 278 7.15 3.00 -0.29
N TYR A 279 7.89 3.07 0.82
CA TYR A 279 9.32 3.34 0.82
C TYR A 279 10.10 2.29 0.01
N MET A 280 9.85 1.01 0.29
CA MET A 280 10.50 -0.11 -0.40
C MET A 280 10.13 -0.16 -1.88
N SER A 281 8.93 0.26 -2.28
CA SER A 281 8.56 0.29 -3.71
C SER A 281 9.46 1.22 -4.53
N ILE A 282 9.87 2.35 -3.95
CA ILE A 282 10.77 3.31 -4.58
C ILE A 282 12.23 2.85 -4.49
N GLU A 283 12.66 2.34 -3.32
CA GLU A 283 13.99 1.75 -3.16
C GLU A 283 14.23 0.65 -4.22
N LYS A 284 13.28 -0.28 -4.38
CA LYS A 284 13.37 -1.35 -5.38
C LYS A 284 13.25 -0.84 -6.80
N SER A 285 12.55 0.27 -7.03
CA SER A 285 12.56 0.92 -8.33
C SER A 285 13.96 1.41 -8.70
N VAL A 286 14.66 2.09 -7.80
CA VAL A 286 16.03 2.56 -8.07
C VAL A 286 17.00 1.40 -8.30
N GLU A 287 16.92 0.34 -7.48
CA GLU A 287 17.71 -0.88 -7.69
C GLU A 287 17.45 -1.54 -9.06
N ALA A 288 16.19 -1.50 -9.53
CA ALA A 288 15.80 -2.02 -10.83
C ALA A 288 16.40 -1.21 -11.99
N VAL A 289 16.44 0.12 -11.88
CA VAL A 289 17.03 1.00 -12.92
C VAL A 289 18.52 0.70 -13.13
N HIS A 290 19.27 0.42 -12.07
CA HIS A 290 20.69 0.08 -12.18
C HIS A 290 20.97 -1.33 -12.71
N GLY A 291 19.93 -2.12 -13.01
CA GLY A 291 20.04 -3.45 -13.60
C GLY A 291 20.55 -4.54 -12.63
N GLY A 292 20.68 -4.23 -11.34
CA GLY A 292 21.20 -5.14 -10.31
C GLY A 292 20.13 -5.93 -9.56
N LEU A 293 18.85 -5.52 -9.65
CA LEU A 293 17.79 -6.15 -8.86
C LEU A 293 17.48 -7.57 -9.34
N GLN A 294 17.76 -8.54 -8.48
CA GLN A 294 17.27 -9.91 -8.62
C GLN A 294 15.77 -9.95 -8.29
N ARG A 295 15.02 -10.80 -9.02
CA ARG A 295 13.59 -10.95 -8.78
C ARG A 295 13.33 -11.42 -7.36
N THR A 296 12.54 -10.68 -6.59
CA THR A 296 12.33 -10.97 -5.16
C THR A 296 10.92 -10.64 -4.68
N GLN A 297 10.38 -11.50 -3.80
CA GLN A 297 9.17 -11.22 -3.02
C GLN A 297 9.60 -10.70 -1.65
N ILE A 298 9.06 -9.56 -1.26
CA ILE A 298 9.21 -8.96 0.05
C ILE A 298 7.89 -9.16 0.80
N VAL A 299 7.97 -9.80 1.96
CA VAL A 299 6.81 -10.06 2.82
C VAL A 299 6.85 -9.08 3.98
N LEU A 300 5.81 -8.26 4.11
CA LEU A 300 5.62 -7.33 5.22
C LEU A 300 4.99 -8.05 6.40
N ASP A 301 5.36 -7.64 7.61
CA ASP A 301 4.74 -8.17 8.81
C ASP A 301 3.31 -7.63 8.97
N SER A 302 2.41 -8.50 9.40
CA SER A 302 1.04 -8.14 9.77
C SER A 302 0.78 -8.41 11.25
N TYR A 303 -0.04 -7.56 11.85
CA TYR A 303 -0.31 -7.56 13.27
C TYR A 303 -1.80 -7.38 13.56
N TYR A 304 -2.34 -8.18 14.47
CA TYR A 304 -3.64 -7.88 15.07
C TYR A 304 -3.46 -6.90 16.23
N ILE A 305 -4.18 -5.78 16.18
CA ILE A 305 -4.15 -4.73 17.20
C ILE A 305 -5.56 -4.42 17.71
N GLN A 306 -5.61 -4.02 18.97
CA GLN A 306 -6.78 -3.45 19.61
C GLN A 306 -6.47 -2.04 20.12
N LYS A 307 -7.49 -1.33 20.62
CA LYS A 307 -7.34 0.01 21.20
C LYS A 307 -6.18 0.12 22.21
N ALA A 308 -5.95 -0.92 23.02
CA ALA A 308 -4.88 -0.92 24.01
C ALA A 308 -3.47 -0.91 23.38
N ASN A 309 -3.31 -1.50 22.19
CA ASN A 309 -2.02 -1.65 21.52
C ASN A 309 -1.61 -0.38 20.76
N MET A 310 -2.55 0.50 20.41
CA MET A 310 -2.28 1.68 19.56
C MET A 310 -1.20 2.63 20.09
N ARG A 311 -0.93 2.60 21.40
CA ARG A 311 0.07 3.46 22.08
C ARG A 311 1.37 2.73 22.40
N GLU A 312 1.51 1.47 22.00
CA GLU A 312 2.77 0.77 22.14
C GLU A 312 3.76 1.29 21.10
N SER A 313 4.99 1.56 21.52
CA SER A 313 6.02 2.16 20.66
C SER A 313 6.31 1.35 19.39
N LYS A 314 6.03 0.03 19.41
CA LYS A 314 6.13 -0.84 18.23
C LYS A 314 5.14 -0.42 17.14
N PHE A 315 3.89 -0.13 17.50
CA PHE A 315 2.83 0.17 16.55
C PHE A 315 2.75 1.66 16.21
N GLU A 316 3.22 2.54 17.08
CA GLU A 316 3.20 3.99 16.83
C GLU A 316 3.87 4.36 15.50
N ARG A 317 5.01 3.75 15.18
CA ARG A 317 5.72 3.98 13.91
C ARG A 317 4.97 3.45 12.68
N ILE A 318 4.36 2.28 12.80
CA ILE A 318 3.62 1.59 11.72
C ILE A 318 2.32 2.35 11.42
N LEU A 319 1.64 2.82 12.47
CA LEU A 319 0.31 3.42 12.39
C LEU A 319 0.34 4.93 12.11
N TYR A 320 1.35 5.61 12.64
CA TYR A 320 1.51 7.06 12.57
C TYR A 320 2.92 7.43 12.10
N PRO A 321 3.28 7.12 10.85
CA PRO A 321 4.55 7.57 10.29
C PRO A 321 4.60 9.10 10.33
N ILE A 322 5.55 9.62 11.10
CA ILE A 322 5.85 11.06 11.22
C ILE A 322 6.74 11.45 10.03
N ASP A 323 6.52 12.65 9.51
CA ASP A 323 7.29 13.26 8.42
C ASP A 323 8.74 13.59 8.83
#